data_AF-A0A1Q7LIA5-F1
#
_entry.id   AF-A0A1Q7LIA5-F1
#
_cell.length_a   1.000
_cell.length_b   1.000
_cell.length_c   1.000
_cell.angle_alpha   90.00
_cell.angle_beta   90.00
_cell.angle_gamma   90.00
#
_symmetry.space_group_name_H-M   'P 1'
#
loop_
_entity.id
_entity.type
_entity.pdbx_description
1 polymer ?
#
loop_
_entity_poly.entity_id
_entity_poly.type
_entity_poly.pdbx_seq_one_letter_code
_entity_poly.pdbx_strand_id
1 'polypeptide(L)'
;MKEIAISKFKATCLAVLERVRKTGEPVLVTRFGQPIAEINPVRGFRRIPRLGGGIGTAEILGDIVGPIGDESDWEAAQERDSAETEKSSKTDKSE
;
A
#
# COMPACT_ATOMS: atom_id res chain seq x y z
N MET A 1 24.73 6.71 14.20
CA MET A 1 25.46 6.71 12.92
C MET A 1 26.41 5.51 12.92
N LYS A 2 26.52 4.76 11.82
CA LYS A 2 27.35 3.54 11.78
C LYS A 2 28.73 3.84 11.19
N GLU A 3 29.79 3.34 11.82
CA GLU A 3 31.16 3.49 11.32
C GLU A 3 31.61 2.27 10.51
N ILE A 4 32.40 2.50 9.46
CA ILE A 4 32.97 1.45 8.62
C ILE A 4 34.40 1.81 8.21
N ALA A 5 35.34 0.88 8.40
CA ALA A 5 36.70 1.05 7.89
C ALA A 5 36.71 1.09 6.35
N ILE A 6 37.59 1.90 5.76
CA ILE A 6 37.71 2.10 4.32
C ILE A 6 37.93 0.79 3.56
N SER A 7 38.68 -0.15 4.14
CA SER A 7 38.90 -1.48 3.55
C SER A 7 37.60 -2.30 3.46
N LYS A 8 36.78 -2.28 4.50
CA LYS A 8 35.46 -2.93 4.50
C LYS A 8 34.48 -2.22 3.57
N PHE A 9 34.54 -0.88 3.52
CA PHE A 9 33.74 -0.10 2.59
C PHE A 9 34.10 -0.44 1.13
N LYS A 10 35.39 -0.51 0.77
CA LYS A 10 35.83 -0.91 -0.58
C LYS A 10 35.27 -2.28 -0.99
N ALA A 11 35.28 -3.25 -0.08
CA ALA A 11 34.76 -4.59 -0.33
C ALA A 11 33.21 -4.65 -0.42
N THR A 12 32.50 -3.70 0.18
CA THR A 12 31.02 -3.73 0.31
C THR A 12 30.32 -2.46 -0.18
N CYS A 13 30.99 -1.68 -1.03
CA CYS A 13 30.61 -0.31 -1.38
C CYS A 13 29.15 -0.20 -1.83
N LEU A 14 28.75 -0.97 -2.84
CA LEU A 14 27.39 -0.94 -3.39
C LEU A 14 26.34 -1.38 -2.35
N ALA A 15 26.64 -2.39 -1.53
CA ALA A 15 25.73 -2.84 -0.48
C ALA A 15 25.54 -1.77 0.61
N VAL A 16 26.61 -1.06 0.97
CA VAL A 16 26.55 0.05 1.93
C VAL A 16 25.71 1.21 1.37
N LEU A 17 25.95 1.61 0.12
CA LEU A 17 25.17 2.67 -0.55
C LEU A 17 23.68 2.30 -0.63
N GLU A 18 23.37 1.06 -1.00
CA GLU A 18 21.98 0.60 -1.08
C GLU A 18 21.30 0.54 0.30
N ARG A 19 22.05 0.20 1.36
CA ARG A 19 21.55 0.27 2.74
C ARG A 19 21.20 1.71 3.11
N VAL A 20 22.13 2.66 2.90
CA VAL A 20 21.90 4.09 3.18
C VAL A 20 20.68 4.61 2.41
N ARG A 21 20.53 4.24 1.14
CA ARG A 21 19.37 4.60 0.32
C ARG A 21 18.06 4.03 0.85
N LYS A 22 18.05 2.79 1.34
CA LYS A 22 16.85 2.11 1.84
C LYS A 22 16.43 2.58 3.22
N THR A 23 17.38 2.75 4.13
CA THR A 23 17.10 3.04 5.55
C THR A 23 17.12 4.52 5.87
N GLY A 24 17.79 5.34 5.04
CA GLY A 24 18.04 6.74 5.36
C GLY A 24 19.10 6.94 6.46
N GLU A 25 19.74 5.88 6.93
CA GLU A 25 20.76 5.98 7.98
C GLU A 25 22.13 6.34 7.39
N PRO A 26 22.79 7.41 7.86
CA PRO A 26 24.11 7.78 7.39
C PRO A 26 25.21 6.83 7.90
N VAL A 27 26.30 6.76 7.13
CA VAL A 27 27.48 5.94 7.42
C VAL A 27 28.75 6.77 7.39
N LEU A 28 29.59 6.62 8.40
CA LEU A 28 30.89 7.26 8.49
C LEU A 28 31.99 6.28 8.04
N VAL A 29 32.79 6.68 7.05
CA VAL A 29 33.92 5.90 6.57
C VAL A 29 35.19 6.38 7.26
N THR A 30 35.94 5.45 7.84
CA THR A 30 37.17 5.73 8.59
C THR A 30 38.39 5.11 7.92
N ARG A 31 39.57 5.72 8.11
CA ARG A 31 40.87 5.15 7.74
C ARG A 31 41.77 5.21 8.97
N PHE A 32 42.22 4.05 9.45
CA PHE A 32 43.00 3.93 10.68
C PHE A 32 42.32 4.61 11.90
N GLY A 33 41.00 4.43 12.03
CA GLY A 33 40.20 5.03 13.10
C GLY A 33 39.88 6.52 12.91
N GLN A 34 40.47 7.19 11.92
CA GLN A 34 40.19 8.59 11.61
C GLN A 34 39.05 8.71 10.60
N PRO A 35 37.99 9.50 10.87
CA PRO A 35 36.93 9.77 9.89
C PRO A 35 37.49 10.46 8.64
N ILE A 36 37.08 9.98 7.45
CA ILE A 36 37.52 10.55 6.16
C ILE A 36 36.38 10.93 5.22
N ALA A 37 35.21 10.33 5.39
CA ALA A 37 34.04 10.64 4.57
C ALA A 37 32.75 10.25 5.30
N GLU A 38 31.67 10.93 4.98
CA GLU A 38 30.32 10.61 5.45
C GLU A 38 29.39 10.38 4.24
N ILE A 39 28.66 9.28 4.27
CA ILE A 39 27.71 8.90 3.22
C ILE A 39 26.31 9.17 3.76
N ASN A 40 25.67 10.19 3.19
CA ASN A 40 24.33 10.61 3.52
C ASN A 40 23.31 10.15 2.46
N PRO A 41 22.06 9.84 2.84
CA PRO A 41 21.00 9.58 1.88
C PRO A 41 20.71 10.84 1.05
N VAL A 42 20.39 10.65 -0.23
CA VAL A 42 20.01 11.77 -1.12
C VAL A 42 18.68 12.37 -0.64
N ARG A 43 18.70 13.66 -0.30
CA ARG A 43 17.49 14.41 0.06
C ARG A 43 16.61 14.59 -1.17
N GLY A 44 15.31 14.33 -1.05
CA GLY A 44 14.33 14.50 -2.14
C GLY A 44 13.78 13.21 -2.73
N PHE A 45 14.44 12.06 -2.55
CA PHE A 45 13.83 10.75 -2.77
C PHE A 45 13.02 10.34 -1.54
N ARG A 46 12.00 11.12 -1.18
CA ARG A 46 10.99 10.64 -0.24
C ARG A 46 10.25 9.52 -0.95
N ARG A 47 10.47 8.27 -0.53
CA ARG A 47 9.55 7.18 -0.86
C ARG A 47 8.19 7.59 -0.32
N ILE A 48 7.24 7.85 -1.21
CA ILE A 48 5.83 7.95 -0.83
C ILE A 48 5.53 6.62 -0.13
N PRO A 49 5.03 6.65 1.13
CA PRO A 49 4.63 5.44 1.83
C PRO A 49 3.71 4.61 0.94
N ARG A 50 3.94 3.29 0.87
CA ARG A 50 3.06 2.39 0.08
C ARG A 50 1.60 2.45 0.55
N LEU A 51 1.40 2.79 1.82
CA LEU A 51 0.10 3.03 2.44
C LEU A 51 0.18 4.34 3.23
N GLY A 52 -0.84 5.18 3.13
CA GLY A 52 -0.91 6.42 3.91
C GLY A 52 -0.11 7.61 3.36
N GLY A 53 0.26 7.59 2.06
CA GLY A 53 0.92 8.74 1.43
C GLY A 53 0.10 10.04 1.42
N GLY A 54 -1.22 9.94 1.58
CA GLY A 54 -2.15 11.06 1.70
C GLY A 54 -2.71 11.28 3.12
N ILE A 55 -2.04 10.75 4.15
CA ILE A 55 -2.47 11.04 5.54
C ILE A 55 -2.40 12.55 5.77
N GLY A 56 -3.53 13.13 6.19
CA GLY A 56 -3.65 14.56 6.43
C GLY A 56 -3.81 15.42 5.17
N THR A 57 -3.97 14.82 3.98
CA THR A 57 -4.25 15.57 2.74
C THR A 57 -5.72 15.59 2.34
N ALA A 58 -6.59 14.92 3.09
CA ALA A 58 -8.03 14.83 2.83
C ALA A 58 -8.83 15.12 4.10
N GLU A 59 -10.02 15.68 3.93
CA GLU A 59 -10.97 16.00 4.99
C GLU A 59 -12.25 15.16 4.82
N ILE A 60 -12.81 14.70 5.93
CA ILE A 60 -14.08 13.95 5.95
C ILE A 60 -15.22 14.97 5.96
N LEU A 61 -15.94 15.08 4.84
CA LEU A 61 -17.04 16.04 4.68
C LEU A 61 -18.42 15.49 5.07
N GLY A 62 -18.52 14.22 5.48
CA GLY A 62 -19.77 13.54 5.78
C GLY A 62 -19.56 12.17 6.42
N ASP A 63 -20.62 11.38 6.53
CA ASP A 63 -20.52 9.99 7.00
C ASP A 63 -19.79 9.13 5.96
N ILE A 64 -18.78 8.39 6.42
CA ILE A 64 -17.97 7.47 5.62
C ILE A 64 -18.05 6.03 6.13
N VAL A 65 -18.75 5.80 7.24
CA VAL A 65 -18.91 4.48 7.85
C VAL A 65 -20.27 3.89 7.48
N GLY A 66 -21.31 4.72 7.38
CA GLY A 66 -22.64 4.30 7.00
C GLY A 66 -22.75 3.77 5.56
N PRO A 67 -23.83 3.03 5.26
CA PRO A 67 -24.10 2.56 3.91
C PRO A 67 -24.33 3.75 2.96
N ILE A 68 -23.81 3.64 1.73
CA ILE A 68 -23.86 4.70 0.71
C ILE A 68 -25.28 4.81 0.09
N GLY A 69 -26.17 3.86 0.38
CA GLY A 69 -27.54 3.77 -0.12
C GLY A 69 -28.25 2.54 0.47
N ASP A 70 -29.43 2.22 -0.05
CA ASP A 70 -30.17 1.02 0.36
C ASP A 70 -29.55 -0.24 -0.28
N GLU A 71 -29.75 -1.40 0.33
CA GLU A 71 -29.18 -2.67 -0.17
C GLU A 71 -29.69 -3.03 -1.57
N SER A 72 -30.94 -2.65 -1.88
CA SER A 72 -31.54 -2.80 -3.21
C SER A 72 -30.85 -2.01 -4.32
N ASP A 73 -30.07 -0.98 -3.97
CA ASP A 73 -29.31 -0.17 -4.93
C ASP A 73 -28.10 -0.95 -5.49
N TRP A 74 -27.72 -2.06 -4.85
CA TRP A 74 -26.64 -2.93 -5.28
C TRP A 74 -27.18 -4.14 -6.04
N GLU A 75 -26.86 -4.21 -7.33
CA GLU A 75 -27.13 -5.39 -8.18
C GLU A 75 -26.62 -6.71 -7.59
N ALA A 76 -25.55 -6.66 -6.78
CA ALA A 76 -24.98 -7.82 -6.10
C ALA A 76 -25.86 -8.37 -4.98
N ALA A 77 -26.74 -7.55 -4.41
CA ALA A 77 -27.66 -7.93 -3.33
C ALA A 77 -29.03 -8.34 -3.86
N GLN A 78 -29.28 -8.23 -5.17
CA GLN A 78 -30.51 -8.74 -5.77
C GLN A 78 -30.47 -10.27 -5.79
N GLU A 79 -31.33 -10.89 -4.99
CA GLU A 79 -31.61 -12.32 -5.11
C GLU A 79 -32.19 -12.57 -6.50
N ARG A 80 -31.54 -13.43 -7.29
CA ARG A 80 -32.08 -13.85 -8.58
C ARG A 80 -33.30 -14.72 -8.29
N ASP A 81 -34.47 -14.10 -8.36
CA ASP A 81 -35.73 -14.82 -8.22
C ASP A 81 -35.77 -15.98 -9.21
N SER A 82 -36.12 -17.13 -8.64
CA SER A 82 -36.07 -18.43 -9.27
C SER A 82 -37.00 -18.47 -10.49
N ALA A 83 -36.48 -18.97 -11.60
CA ALA A 83 -37.28 -19.28 -12.77
C ALA A 83 -38.45 -20.22 -12.42
N GLU A 84 -39.64 -19.83 -12.85
CA GLU A 84 -40.78 -20.67 -13.23
C GLU A 84 -41.56 -21.41 -12.12
N THR A 85 -42.48 -20.70 -11.47
CA THR A 85 -43.74 -21.31 -10.96
C THR A 85 -44.95 -20.63 -11.59
N GLU A 86 -45.16 -20.79 -12.90
CA GLU A 86 -46.46 -20.48 -13.52
C GLU A 86 -46.65 -21.19 -14.87
N LYS A 87 -46.68 -22.54 -14.88
CA LYS A 87 -47.47 -23.24 -15.91
C LYS A 87 -48.92 -23.29 -15.45
N SER A 88 -49.61 -22.20 -15.76
CA SER A 88 -51.03 -22.07 -16.09
C SER A 88 -51.83 -23.37 -15.95
N SER A 89 -52.65 -23.40 -14.91
CA SER A 89 -54.05 -23.80 -15.01
C SER A 89 -54.65 -23.35 -16.37
N LYS A 90 -54.91 -24.32 -17.26
CA LYS A 90 -55.98 -24.36 -18.27
C LYS A 90 -55.76 -25.63 -19.08
N THR A 91 -56.57 -26.67 -18.89
CA THR A 91 -57.77 -26.80 -19.72
C THR A 91 -58.87 -27.51 -18.93
N ASP A 92 -59.90 -26.71 -18.67
CA ASP A 92 -61.29 -27.06 -18.43
C ASP A 92 -61.80 -28.28 -19.24
N LYS A 93 -62.56 -29.15 -18.55
CA LYS A 93 -63.91 -29.62 -18.93
C LYS A 93 -64.08 -30.90 -19.79
N SER A 94 -65.11 -31.65 -19.38
CA SER A 94 -65.79 -32.82 -19.99
C SER A 94 -65.27 -34.16 -19.46
N GLU A 95 -66.06 -35.07 -18.89
CA GLU A 95 -67.49 -35.37 -18.94
C GLU A 95 -67.90 -36.16 -17.69
#